data_AF-C6VYP9-F1
#
_entry.id   AF-C6VYP9-F1
#
_cell.length_a   1.000
_cell.length_b   1.000
_cell.length_c   1.000
_cell.angle_alpha   90.00
_cell.angle_beta   90.00
_cell.angle_gamma   90.00
#
_symmetry.space_group_name_H-M   'P 1'
#
loop_
_entity.id
_entity.type
_entity.pdbx_description
1 polymer ?
#
loop_
_entity_poly.entity_id
_entity_poly.type
_entity_poly.pdbx_seq_one_letter_code
_entity_poly.pdbx_strand_id
1 'polypeptide(L)'
;MRGVRCHFFWISSEMDWPMSKTLSTVKCLITTALLIGICETAFGNTPLRLTKSEWKMIRKPFANINVRFIGASFCLWIIGTLLGSCDRLKGITTIYGTVTAPGYGPVDSVRISVIASNGFVRTKFLTNAYTDKEGKYEVTVDAPRGYSQIECSVVLDSDPVSSKEYRVAEAWQDGKKIKNCCSVVAGWKANFDFKLFK
;
A
#
# COMPACT_ATOMS: atom_id res chain seq x y z
N MET A 1 5.45 -7.61 51.33
CA MET A 1 5.52 -6.99 49.98
C MET A 1 6.47 -7.84 49.14
N ARG A 2 5.95 -8.64 48.20
CA ARG A 2 6.75 -9.53 47.34
C ARG A 2 6.88 -8.85 45.97
N GLY A 3 8.10 -8.41 45.62
CA GLY A 3 8.43 -7.90 44.29
C GLY A 3 8.97 -9.04 43.44
N VAL A 4 8.27 -9.37 42.37
CA VAL A 4 8.68 -10.39 41.39
C VAL A 4 9.52 -9.68 40.31
N ARG A 5 10.79 -10.07 40.17
CA ARG A 5 11.64 -9.73 39.02
C ARG A 5 11.26 -10.66 37.85
N CYS A 6 10.78 -10.10 36.75
CA CYS A 6 10.69 -10.82 35.48
C CYS A 6 11.97 -10.56 34.68
N HIS A 7 12.78 -11.61 34.49
CA HIS A 7 13.79 -11.67 33.44
C HIS A 7 13.08 -11.76 32.08
N PHE A 8 13.28 -10.79 31.22
CA PHE A 8 12.92 -10.91 29.81
C PHE A 8 14.04 -11.65 29.08
N PHE A 9 13.77 -12.91 28.75
CA PHE A 9 14.55 -13.70 27.81
C PHE A 9 14.14 -13.28 26.40
N TRP A 10 15.06 -12.67 25.65
CA TRP A 10 14.89 -12.37 24.24
C TRP A 10 15.01 -13.69 23.46
N ILE A 11 13.90 -14.19 22.92
CA ILE A 11 13.93 -15.21 21.86
C ILE A 11 13.80 -14.46 20.54
N SER A 12 14.90 -14.40 19.80
CA SER A 12 14.90 -14.11 18.38
C SER A 12 14.07 -15.19 17.68
N SER A 13 13.06 -14.78 16.93
CA SER A 13 12.40 -15.64 15.95
C SER A 13 12.40 -14.93 14.61
N GLU A 14 13.56 -14.97 13.94
CA GLU A 14 13.59 -15.13 12.49
C GLU A 14 12.91 -16.46 12.17
N MET A 15 11.73 -16.38 11.53
CA MET A 15 11.16 -17.49 10.80
C MET A 15 10.21 -16.92 9.75
N ASP A 16 10.77 -16.68 8.58
CA ASP A 16 10.05 -16.49 7.32
C ASP A 16 9.15 -17.71 7.06
N TRP A 17 7.84 -17.51 7.14
CA TRP A 17 6.85 -18.47 6.64
C TRP A 17 5.89 -17.77 5.68
N PRO A 18 5.61 -18.35 4.49
CA PRO A 18 4.67 -17.82 3.51
C PRO A 18 3.21 -18.10 3.88
N MET A 19 2.84 -18.03 5.17
CA MET A 19 1.49 -18.33 5.68
C MET A 19 0.70 -17.08 6.11
N SER A 20 1.18 -15.87 5.82
CA SER A 20 0.48 -14.64 6.23
C SER A 20 -0.72 -14.31 5.35
N LYS A 21 -0.73 -14.76 4.09
CA LYS A 21 -1.81 -14.52 3.12
C LYS A 21 -3.10 -15.25 3.52
N THR A 22 -3.01 -16.55 3.80
CA THR A 22 -4.16 -17.38 4.18
C THR A 22 -4.74 -17.00 5.53
N LEU A 23 -3.91 -16.73 6.54
CA LEU A 23 -4.42 -16.38 7.87
C LEU A 23 -5.16 -15.04 7.89
N SER A 24 -4.75 -14.08 7.07
CA SER A 24 -5.40 -12.76 7.00
C SER A 24 -6.72 -12.83 6.23
N THR A 25 -6.78 -13.56 5.12
CA THR A 25 -8.01 -13.80 4.37
C THR A 25 -9.02 -14.59 5.20
N VAL A 26 -8.56 -15.62 5.92
CA VAL A 26 -9.41 -16.41 6.82
C VAL A 26 -9.91 -15.57 7.98
N LYS A 27 -9.06 -14.74 8.60
CA LYS A 27 -9.50 -13.82 9.66
C LYS A 27 -10.57 -12.85 9.15
N CYS A 28 -10.38 -12.26 7.98
CA CYS A 28 -11.35 -11.33 7.40
C CYS A 28 -12.68 -12.01 7.04
N LEU A 29 -12.63 -13.20 6.44
CA LEU A 29 -13.83 -14.00 6.13
C LEU A 29 -14.58 -14.39 7.40
N ILE A 30 -13.87 -14.77 8.46
CA ILE A 30 -14.47 -15.11 9.76
C ILE A 30 -15.13 -13.88 10.39
N THR A 31 -14.49 -12.70 10.41
CA THR A 31 -15.14 -11.48 10.95
C THR A 31 -16.34 -11.06 10.12
N THR A 32 -16.28 -11.16 8.79
CA THR A 32 -17.43 -10.84 7.93
C THR A 32 -18.59 -11.80 8.18
N ALA A 33 -18.33 -13.11 8.29
CA ALA A 33 -19.36 -14.11 8.60
C ALA A 33 -19.98 -13.89 9.99
N LEU A 34 -19.15 -13.57 11.00
CA LEU A 34 -19.63 -13.24 12.36
C LEU A 34 -20.53 -11.99 12.38
N LEU A 35 -20.16 -10.94 11.62
CA LEU A 35 -20.96 -9.72 11.53
C LEU A 35 -22.29 -9.94 10.80
N ILE A 36 -22.32 -10.77 9.76
CA ILE A 36 -23.55 -11.17 9.07
C ILE A 36 -24.47 -11.93 10.04
N GLY A 37 -23.94 -12.90 10.80
CA GLY A 37 -24.72 -13.64 11.81
C GLY A 37 -25.27 -12.75 12.93
N ILE A 38 -24.53 -11.71 13.34
CA ILE A 38 -25.01 -10.72 14.32
C ILE A 38 -26.12 -9.83 13.71
N CYS A 39 -26.03 -9.40 12.45
CA CYS A 39 -27.12 -8.67 11.78
C CYS A 39 -28.39 -9.54 11.64
N GLU A 40 -28.26 -10.83 11.31
CA GLU A 40 -29.42 -11.73 11.19
C GLU A 40 -30.10 -12.00 12.55
N THR A 41 -29.34 -12.14 13.62
CA THR A 41 -29.89 -12.38 14.98
C THR A 41 -30.49 -11.12 15.62
N ALA A 42 -29.90 -9.94 15.37
CA ALA A 42 -30.41 -8.67 15.88
C ALA A 42 -31.72 -8.23 15.22
N PHE A 43 -31.97 -8.59 13.96
CA PHE A 43 -33.17 -8.19 13.22
C PHE A 43 -34.16 -9.34 12.95
N GLY A 44 -33.76 -10.59 13.23
CA GLY A 44 -34.56 -11.77 12.95
C GLY A 44 -35.76 -11.97 13.87
N ASN A 45 -35.69 -11.62 15.17
CA ASN A 45 -36.69 -12.13 16.14
C ASN A 45 -37.08 -11.22 17.32
N THR A 46 -36.87 -9.91 17.30
CA THR A 46 -37.47 -9.02 18.32
C THR A 46 -38.66 -8.26 17.77
N PRO A 47 -39.92 -8.64 18.12
CA PRO A 47 -41.03 -7.70 18.02
C PRO A 47 -40.78 -6.57 19.03
N LEU A 48 -40.50 -5.36 18.53
CA LEU A 48 -40.47 -4.15 19.35
C LEU A 48 -41.85 -3.96 20.00
N ARG A 49 -41.98 -4.41 21.25
CA ARG A 49 -43.19 -4.29 22.05
C ARG A 49 -43.23 -2.90 22.69
N LEU A 50 -43.48 -1.88 21.87
CA LEU A 50 -43.80 -0.55 22.37
C LEU A 50 -45.20 -0.56 22.99
N THR A 51 -45.32 -0.03 24.20
CA THR A 51 -46.58 0.06 24.95
C THR A 51 -47.58 0.96 24.21
N LYS A 52 -48.87 0.63 24.33
CA LYS A 52 -49.98 1.12 23.50
C LYS A 52 -50.22 2.64 23.57
N SER A 53 -49.61 3.34 24.53
CA SER A 53 -49.91 4.74 24.87
C SER A 53 -49.18 5.79 24.04
N GLU A 54 -48.10 5.44 23.33
CA GLU A 54 -47.30 6.43 22.57
C GLU A 54 -47.65 6.48 21.06
N TRP A 55 -48.51 5.58 20.60
CA TRP A 55 -48.82 5.39 19.17
C TRP A 55 -49.71 6.45 18.52
N LYS A 56 -50.28 7.40 19.28
CA LYS A 56 -51.23 8.38 18.72
C LYS A 56 -50.58 9.58 18.04
N MET A 57 -49.27 9.84 18.23
CA MET A 57 -48.64 11.05 17.72
C MET A 57 -47.76 10.86 16.46
N ILE A 58 -47.50 9.63 16.01
CA ILE A 58 -46.52 9.36 14.93
C ILE A 58 -47.15 8.61 13.72
N ARG A 59 -48.47 8.66 13.54
CA ARG A 59 -49.16 7.78 12.56
C ARG A 59 -49.51 8.39 11.19
N LYS A 60 -48.97 9.53 10.74
CA LYS A 60 -49.46 10.12 9.48
C LYS A 60 -48.51 10.34 8.29
N PRO A 61 -47.17 10.21 8.38
CA PRO A 61 -46.40 10.05 7.13
C PRO A 61 -45.59 8.75 7.02
N PHE A 62 -45.40 7.95 8.07
CA PHE A 62 -44.41 6.85 8.05
C PHE A 62 -44.97 5.43 8.22
N ALA A 63 -46.23 5.20 7.85
CA ALA A 63 -46.88 3.90 8.07
C ALA A 63 -46.41 2.76 7.13
N ASN A 64 -45.61 3.05 6.09
CA ASN A 64 -45.22 2.05 5.08
C ASN A 64 -43.71 1.99 4.80
N ILE A 65 -42.85 2.43 5.73
CA ILE A 65 -41.42 2.19 5.60
C ILE A 65 -41.07 0.97 6.43
N ASN A 66 -40.87 -0.16 5.74
CA ASN A 66 -40.42 -1.41 6.33
C ASN A 66 -39.08 -1.17 7.05
N VAL A 67 -39.10 -1.15 8.38
CA VAL A 67 -37.92 -1.00 9.27
C VAL A 67 -36.81 -2.02 8.92
N ARG A 68 -37.18 -3.14 8.31
CA ARG A 68 -36.27 -4.17 7.77
C ARG A 68 -35.36 -3.68 6.65
N PHE A 69 -35.80 -2.76 5.80
CA PHE A 69 -34.99 -2.22 4.70
C PHE A 69 -33.92 -1.25 5.17
N ILE A 70 -34.19 -0.50 6.25
CA ILE A 70 -33.23 0.47 6.81
C ILE A 70 -32.05 -0.28 7.48
N GLY A 71 -32.34 -1.35 8.23
CA GLY A 71 -31.30 -2.17 8.89
C GLY A 71 -30.39 -2.90 7.88
N ALA A 72 -30.96 -3.49 6.83
CA ALA A 72 -30.20 -4.18 5.79
C ALA A 72 -29.29 -3.22 4.99
N SER A 73 -29.78 -2.01 4.70
CA SER A 73 -28.97 -0.97 4.02
C SER A 73 -27.77 -0.53 4.87
N PHE A 74 -27.95 -0.38 6.19
CA PHE A 74 -26.87 0.01 7.10
C PHE A 74 -25.82 -1.11 7.26
N CYS A 75 -26.23 -2.38 7.35
CA CYS A 75 -25.29 -3.52 7.35
C CYS A 75 -24.51 -3.60 6.01
N LEU A 76 -25.17 -3.37 4.86
CA LEU A 76 -24.50 -3.35 3.55
C LEU A 76 -23.48 -2.21 3.41
N TRP A 77 -23.77 -1.03 3.98
CA TRP A 77 -22.84 0.10 3.99
C TRP A 77 -21.61 -0.16 4.87
N ILE A 78 -21.79 -0.80 6.04
CA ILE A 78 -20.69 -1.22 6.92
C ILE A 78 -19.84 -2.30 6.25
N ILE A 79 -20.46 -3.30 5.61
CA ILE A 79 -19.73 -4.35 4.90
C ILE A 79 -18.96 -3.75 3.71
N GLY A 80 -19.56 -2.83 2.95
CA GLY A 80 -18.89 -2.13 1.86
C GLY A 80 -17.67 -1.33 2.30
N THR A 81 -17.75 -0.61 3.42
CA THR A 81 -16.61 0.14 3.97
C THR A 81 -15.51 -0.77 4.53
N LEU A 82 -15.87 -1.92 5.12
CA LEU A 82 -14.90 -2.90 5.64
C LEU A 82 -14.20 -3.68 4.51
N LEU A 83 -14.92 -4.07 3.45
CA LEU A 83 -14.34 -4.76 2.29
C LEU A 83 -13.37 -3.86 1.52
N GLY A 84 -13.61 -2.55 1.44
CA GLY A 84 -12.67 -1.60 0.83
C GLY A 84 -11.33 -1.45 1.56
N SER A 85 -11.19 -1.99 2.77
CA SER A 85 -9.95 -1.91 3.56
C SER A 85 -8.99 -3.08 3.35
N CYS A 86 -9.40 -4.14 2.65
CA CYS A 86 -8.58 -5.33 2.43
C CYS A 86 -7.51 -5.20 1.32
N ASP A 87 -7.58 -4.17 0.48
CA ASP A 87 -6.61 -3.96 -0.62
C ASP A 87 -5.30 -3.28 -0.18
N ARG A 88 -5.04 -3.13 1.12
CA ARG A 88 -3.78 -2.57 1.64
C ARG A 88 -2.61 -3.58 1.69
N LEU A 89 -2.65 -4.62 0.88
CA LEU A 89 -1.46 -5.37 0.51
C LEU A 89 -0.74 -4.56 -0.58
N LYS A 90 0.02 -3.55 -0.16
CA LYS A 90 0.89 -2.81 -1.06
C LYS A 90 1.89 -3.82 -1.62
N GLY A 91 1.66 -4.20 -2.87
CA GLY A 91 2.29 -5.35 -3.50
C GLY A 91 3.73 -5.12 -3.88
N ILE A 92 4.30 -6.14 -4.50
CA ILE A 92 5.60 -6.09 -5.16
C ILE A 92 5.58 -4.98 -6.22
N THR A 93 6.53 -4.07 -6.14
CA THR A 93 6.70 -2.96 -7.08
C THR A 93 7.90 -3.27 -7.97
N THR A 94 7.73 -3.14 -9.28
CA THR A 94 8.82 -3.31 -10.25
C THR A 94 9.09 -2.01 -10.96
N ILE A 95 10.32 -1.52 -10.84
CA ILE A 95 10.80 -0.34 -11.55
C ILE A 95 11.86 -0.79 -12.54
N TYR A 96 11.78 -0.30 -13.77
CA TYR A 96 12.71 -0.65 -14.82
C TYR A 96 12.88 0.53 -15.77
N GLY A 97 13.92 0.50 -16.59
CA GLY A 97 14.10 1.48 -17.64
C GLY A 97 15.53 1.49 -18.15
N THR A 98 15.89 2.58 -18.80
CA THR A 98 17.20 2.74 -19.44
C THR A 98 17.87 4.04 -19.04
N VAL A 99 19.20 4.01 -18.96
CA VAL A 99 20.04 5.19 -18.75
C VAL A 99 20.87 5.42 -19.99
N THR A 100 20.74 6.60 -20.57
CA THR A 100 21.39 6.99 -21.82
C THR A 100 22.08 8.34 -21.68
N ALA A 101 23.13 8.55 -22.45
CA ALA A 101 23.81 9.84 -22.58
C ALA A 101 23.71 10.29 -24.06
N PRO A 102 23.15 11.49 -24.34
CA PRO A 102 23.03 11.99 -25.71
C PRO A 102 24.40 12.06 -26.40
N GLY A 103 24.52 11.38 -27.55
CA GLY A 103 25.76 11.29 -28.32
C GLY A 103 26.74 10.19 -27.90
N TYR A 104 26.51 9.53 -26.74
CA TYR A 104 27.35 8.45 -26.24
C TYR A 104 26.61 7.10 -26.19
N GLY A 105 25.28 7.12 -26.19
CA GLY A 105 24.45 5.92 -26.20
C GLY A 105 24.10 5.43 -24.78
N PRO A 106 23.86 4.12 -24.58
CA PRO A 106 23.57 3.57 -23.25
C PRO A 106 24.76 3.67 -22.31
N VAL A 107 24.49 3.84 -21.00
CA VAL A 107 25.54 4.00 -19.97
C VAL A 107 25.50 2.83 -18.99
N ASP A 108 26.60 2.08 -18.93
CA ASP A 108 26.80 0.94 -18.04
C ASP A 108 27.14 1.38 -16.61
N SER A 109 26.82 0.53 -15.63
CA SER A 109 27.26 0.60 -14.24
C SER A 109 26.83 1.88 -13.50
N VAL A 110 25.73 2.49 -13.93
CA VAL A 110 25.10 3.62 -13.24
C VAL A 110 24.24 3.12 -12.10
N ARG A 111 24.47 3.64 -10.90
CA ARG A 111 23.69 3.28 -9.72
C ARG A 111 22.32 3.98 -9.69
N ILE A 112 21.27 3.16 -9.58
CA ILE A 112 19.89 3.56 -9.32
C ILE A 112 19.55 3.24 -7.86
N SER A 113 19.22 4.28 -7.08
CA SER A 113 18.78 4.15 -5.69
C SER A 113 17.27 4.06 -5.62
N VAL A 114 16.76 3.09 -4.86
CA VAL A 114 15.32 2.90 -4.63
C VAL A 114 15.01 3.12 -3.16
N ILE A 115 14.08 4.04 -2.90
CA ILE A 115 13.60 4.36 -1.55
C ILE A 115 12.08 4.21 -1.49
N ALA A 116 11.55 3.93 -0.31
CA ALA A 116 10.13 4.02 -0.03
C ALA A 116 9.84 5.34 0.66
N SER A 117 8.73 6.01 0.31
CA SER A 117 8.26 7.22 0.97
C SER A 117 6.79 7.11 1.43
N ASN A 118 6.46 7.83 2.49
CA ASN A 118 5.09 8.03 2.96
C ASN A 118 4.80 9.53 3.03
N GLY A 119 4.81 10.19 1.88
CA GLY A 119 4.75 11.65 1.79
C GLY A 119 6.00 12.31 2.38
N PHE A 120 5.84 13.52 2.94
CA PHE A 120 6.95 14.40 3.31
C PHE A 120 7.81 13.97 4.51
N VAL A 121 7.37 13.02 5.34
CA VAL A 121 7.92 12.86 6.70
C VAL A 121 8.83 11.65 6.85
N ARG A 122 8.70 10.64 6.01
CA ARG A 122 9.45 9.38 6.17
C ARG A 122 9.87 8.81 4.84
N THR A 123 11.18 8.69 4.67
CA THR A 123 11.81 7.91 3.62
C THR A 123 12.54 6.71 4.23
N LYS A 124 12.65 5.63 3.48
CA LYS A 124 13.43 4.44 3.87
C LYS A 124 14.15 3.90 2.65
N PHE A 125 15.46 3.72 2.76
CA PHE A 125 16.23 3.02 1.73
C PHE A 125 15.76 1.57 1.59
N LEU A 126 15.60 1.13 0.35
CA LEU A 126 15.22 -0.26 0.05
C LEU A 126 16.40 -1.02 -0.56
N THR A 127 16.90 -0.55 -1.70
CA THR A 127 17.96 -1.24 -2.44
C THR A 127 18.61 -0.32 -3.47
N ASN A 128 19.71 -0.79 -4.05
CA ASN A 128 20.31 -0.23 -5.25
C ASN A 128 20.23 -1.24 -6.40
N ALA A 129 20.09 -0.73 -7.61
CA ALA A 129 20.32 -1.46 -8.83
C ALA A 129 21.42 -0.77 -9.65
N TYR A 130 22.03 -1.49 -10.58
CA TYR A 130 23.03 -0.95 -11.48
C TYR A 130 22.59 -1.23 -12.91
N THR A 131 22.88 -0.29 -13.81
CA THR A 131 22.64 -0.52 -15.23
C THR A 131 23.61 -1.54 -15.80
N ASP A 132 23.15 -2.29 -16.77
CA ASP A 132 23.97 -3.20 -17.56
C ASP A 132 24.63 -2.50 -18.76
N LYS A 133 25.34 -3.27 -19.59
CA LYS A 133 26.00 -2.81 -20.82
C LYS A 133 25.07 -2.16 -21.85
N GLU A 134 23.77 -2.47 -21.79
CA GLU A 134 22.74 -1.87 -22.63
C GLU A 134 22.09 -0.65 -21.96
N GLY A 135 22.60 -0.23 -20.80
CA GLY A 135 22.08 0.86 -19.98
C GLY A 135 20.77 0.51 -19.30
N LYS A 136 20.34 -0.76 -19.32
CA LYS A 136 19.07 -1.20 -18.75
C LYS A 136 19.22 -1.50 -17.28
N TYR A 137 18.16 -1.25 -16.52
CA TYR A 137 18.04 -1.68 -15.13
C TYR A 137 16.63 -2.18 -14.87
N GLU A 138 16.52 -3.14 -13.94
CA GLU A 138 15.25 -3.61 -13.40
C GLU A 138 15.44 -3.92 -11.92
N VAL A 139 14.47 -3.50 -11.11
CA VAL A 139 14.50 -3.70 -9.67
C VAL A 139 13.09 -3.99 -9.18
N THR A 140 12.99 -5.06 -8.39
CA THR A 140 11.74 -5.53 -7.81
C THR A 140 11.85 -5.46 -6.31
N VAL A 141 10.96 -4.69 -5.67
CA VAL A 141 10.96 -4.46 -4.23
C VAL A 141 9.59 -4.76 -3.63
N ASP A 142 9.59 -5.39 -2.45
CA ASP A 142 8.38 -5.46 -1.63
C ASP A 142 8.25 -4.17 -0.82
N ALA A 143 7.12 -3.48 -0.98
CA ALA A 143 6.92 -2.18 -0.37
C ALA A 143 6.64 -2.33 1.13
N PRO A 144 7.47 -1.75 2.03
CA PRO A 144 7.26 -1.89 3.45
C PRO A 144 5.92 -1.29 3.89
N ARG A 145 5.28 -1.92 4.88
CA ARG A 145 4.03 -1.42 5.47
C ARG A 145 4.20 0.02 5.95
N GLY A 146 3.20 0.84 5.68
CA GLY A 146 3.20 2.26 6.04
C GLY A 146 3.83 3.19 5.00
N TYR A 147 4.41 2.69 3.90
CA TYR A 147 4.92 3.51 2.80
C TYR A 147 3.99 3.41 1.59
N SER A 148 3.57 4.52 1.01
CA SER A 148 2.59 4.57 -0.11
C SER A 148 3.24 4.69 -1.47
N GLN A 149 4.49 5.15 -1.50
CA GLN A 149 5.21 5.45 -2.72
C GLN A 149 6.57 4.78 -2.69
N ILE A 150 7.01 4.32 -3.85
CA ILE A 150 8.38 3.93 -4.12
C ILE A 150 8.97 4.98 -5.05
N GLU A 151 10.14 5.48 -4.72
CA GLU A 151 10.85 6.48 -5.50
C GLU A 151 12.17 5.89 -5.99
N CYS A 152 12.53 6.19 -7.23
CA CYS A 152 13.85 5.88 -7.77
C CYS A 152 14.60 7.16 -8.16
N SER A 153 15.93 7.11 -8.03
CA SER A 153 16.80 8.20 -8.48
C SER A 153 18.13 7.66 -8.96
N VAL A 154 18.69 8.31 -9.99
CA VAL A 154 20.09 8.11 -10.37
C VAL A 154 20.97 8.80 -9.34
N VAL A 155 22.00 8.11 -8.85
CA VAL A 155 22.97 8.71 -7.93
C VAL A 155 24.24 9.08 -8.67
N LEU A 156 24.46 10.39 -8.88
CA LEU A 156 25.63 10.91 -9.57
C LEU A 156 26.81 11.17 -8.63
N ASP A 157 26.58 11.74 -7.44
CA ASP A 157 27.65 12.37 -6.64
C ASP A 157 28.60 11.41 -5.89
N SER A 158 28.25 10.13 -5.78
CA SER A 158 29.01 9.16 -4.97
C SER A 158 29.42 7.90 -5.73
N ASP A 159 29.22 7.90 -7.05
CA ASP A 159 29.70 6.83 -7.91
C ASP A 159 30.96 7.31 -8.66
N PRO A 160 32.12 6.66 -8.51
CA PRO A 160 33.35 7.09 -9.19
C PRO A 160 33.24 7.09 -10.71
N VAL A 161 32.31 6.30 -11.28
CA VAL A 161 32.05 6.24 -12.73
C VAL A 161 31.17 7.43 -13.15
N SER A 162 30.06 7.66 -12.46
CA SER A 162 29.08 8.69 -12.84
C SER A 162 29.49 10.12 -12.45
N SER A 163 30.07 10.32 -11.26
CA SER A 163 30.35 11.65 -10.68
C SER A 163 31.35 12.50 -11.46
N LYS A 164 32.24 11.85 -12.22
CA LYS A 164 33.29 12.54 -12.99
C LYS A 164 32.82 12.91 -14.39
N GLU A 165 31.85 12.19 -14.93
CA GLU A 165 31.46 12.32 -16.32
C GLU A 165 30.11 13.04 -16.51
N TYR A 166 29.18 12.93 -15.57
CA TYR A 166 27.83 13.47 -15.70
C TYR A 166 27.42 14.29 -14.47
N ARG A 167 26.82 15.46 -14.70
CA ARG A 167 26.38 16.39 -13.64
C ARG A 167 24.87 16.56 -13.56
N VAL A 168 24.16 16.26 -14.64
CA VAL A 168 22.72 16.47 -14.73
C VAL A 168 22.06 15.19 -15.20
N ALA A 169 20.97 14.80 -14.54
CA ALA A 169 20.10 13.71 -14.95
C ALA A 169 18.69 14.23 -15.19
N GLU A 170 18.13 13.94 -16.35
CA GLU A 170 16.72 14.17 -16.65
C GLU A 170 15.94 12.86 -16.63
N ALA A 171 14.80 12.84 -15.95
CA ALA A 171 13.93 11.68 -15.89
C ALA A 171 12.79 11.76 -16.91
N TRP A 172 12.44 10.60 -17.44
CA TRP A 172 11.39 10.37 -18.42
C TRP A 172 10.56 9.19 -17.96
N GLN A 173 9.25 9.29 -18.08
CA GLN A 173 8.32 8.20 -17.78
C GLN A 173 7.49 7.94 -19.04
N ASP A 174 7.52 6.69 -19.51
CA ASP A 174 6.78 6.26 -20.70
C ASP A 174 7.01 7.19 -21.91
N GLY A 175 8.27 7.58 -22.13
CA GLY A 175 8.68 8.47 -23.22
C GLY A 175 8.37 9.96 -23.02
N LYS A 176 7.84 10.38 -21.87
CA LYS A 176 7.56 11.80 -21.56
C LYS A 176 8.48 12.32 -20.46
N LYS A 177 9.08 13.49 -20.68
CA LYS A 177 9.91 14.16 -19.68
C LYS A 177 9.07 14.55 -18.47
N ILE A 178 9.53 14.20 -17.27
CA ILE A 178 8.88 14.56 -16.01
C ILE A 178 9.71 15.63 -15.28
N LYS A 179 9.03 16.56 -14.63
CA LYS A 179 9.68 17.62 -13.83
C LYS A 179 10.07 17.14 -12.43
N ASN A 180 9.24 16.29 -11.85
CA ASN A 180 9.44 15.72 -10.52
C ASN A 180 9.67 14.23 -10.69
N CYS A 181 10.91 13.81 -10.52
CA CYS A 181 11.30 12.40 -10.54
C CYS A 181 11.11 11.78 -9.15
N CYS A 182 10.91 10.47 -9.01
CA CYS A 182 10.32 9.48 -9.92
C CYS A 182 9.52 8.57 -9.00
N SER A 183 8.30 8.97 -8.68
CA SER A 183 7.48 8.31 -7.65
C SER A 183 6.43 7.43 -8.32
N VAL A 184 6.32 6.19 -7.84
CA VAL A 184 5.30 5.23 -8.25
C VAL A 184 4.54 4.73 -7.02
N VAL A 185 3.24 4.48 -7.18
CA VAL A 185 2.43 3.89 -6.12
C VAL A 185 2.92 2.48 -5.82
N ALA A 186 3.09 2.15 -4.55
CA ALA A 186 3.51 0.81 -4.13
C ALA A 186 2.54 -0.27 -4.65
N GLY A 187 3.10 -1.35 -5.22
CA GLY A 187 2.37 -2.45 -5.86
C GLY A 187 2.18 -2.29 -7.37
N TRP A 188 2.74 -1.24 -7.97
CA TRP A 188 2.64 -0.99 -9.41
C TRP A 188 3.95 -1.29 -10.13
N LYS A 189 3.86 -1.40 -11.45
CA LYS A 189 5.02 -1.48 -12.34
C LYS A 189 5.18 -0.15 -13.08
N ALA A 190 6.39 0.40 -13.12
CA ALA A 190 6.66 1.68 -13.77
C ALA A 190 7.97 1.66 -14.57
N ASN A 191 7.95 2.32 -15.72
CA ASN A 191 9.11 2.55 -16.55
C ASN A 191 9.66 3.97 -16.33
N PHE A 192 10.93 4.09 -15.93
CA PHE A 192 11.62 5.37 -15.84
C PHE A 192 12.94 5.34 -16.60
N ASP A 193 13.03 6.15 -17.64
CA ASP A 193 14.26 6.33 -18.40
C ASP A 193 14.98 7.59 -17.91
N PHE A 194 16.31 7.54 -17.89
CA PHE A 194 17.15 8.65 -17.49
C PHE A 194 18.07 9.07 -18.63
N LYS A 195 18.19 10.39 -18.84
CA LYS A 195 19.15 10.98 -19.75
C LYS A 195 20.21 11.73 -18.96
N LEU A 196 21.47 11.34 -19.12
CA LEU A 196 22.61 11.93 -18.43
C LEU A 196 23.29 12.98 -19.32
N PHE A 197 23.68 14.09 -18.70
CA PHE A 197 24.37 15.21 -19.36
C PHE A 197 25.60 15.61 -18.54
N LYS A 198 26.63 16.08 -19.24
CA LYS A 198 27.90 16.54 -18.65
C LYS A 198 27.73 17.90 -17.97
#